data_AF-A0AAQ3RRT1-F1
#
_entry.id   AF-A0AAQ3RRT1-F1
#
_cell.length_a   1.000
_cell.length_b   1.000
_cell.length_c   1.000
_cell.angle_alpha   90.00
_cell.angle_beta   90.00
_cell.angle_gamma   90.00
#
_symmetry.space_group_name_H-M   'P 1'
#
loop_
_entity.id
_entity.type
_entity.pdbx_description
1 polymer ?
#
loop_
_entity_poly.entity_id
_entity_poly.type
_entity_poly.pdbx_seq_one_letter_code
_entity_poly.pdbx_strand_id
1 'polypeptide(L)'
;MDVAHCYLKGNADAVEFCPYDFYHNVLAVSTYTLQEGCQPNRHGSISLFNVDEDKGHLDMVFSEETAGIFDIKWSPTGGRLNPFLAQADADGYLRIKMLEGCSNGVEGMDLVLD
;
A
#
# COMPACT_ATOMS: atom_id res chain seq x y z
N MET A 1 -6.33 16.31 -16.44
CA MET A 1 -7.57 15.96 -15.74
C MET A 1 -7.32 14.61 -15.12
N ASP A 2 -7.60 14.46 -13.83
CA ASP A 2 -7.33 13.22 -13.12
C ASP A 2 -8.43 12.19 -13.43
N VAL A 3 -8.05 10.92 -13.60
CA VAL A 3 -8.99 9.82 -13.87
C VAL A 3 -9.77 9.45 -12.61
N ALA A 4 -9.11 9.50 -11.45
CA ALA A 4 -9.70 9.32 -10.13
C ALA A 4 -8.82 10.04 -9.08
N HIS A 5 -9.38 10.38 -7.92
CA HIS A 5 -8.62 10.92 -6.79
C HIS A 5 -9.31 10.63 -5.46
N CYS A 6 -8.53 10.59 -4.38
CA CYS A 6 -9.02 10.55 -3.01
C CYS A 6 -8.06 11.33 -2.08
N TYR A 7 -8.55 11.71 -0.90
CA TYR A 7 -7.70 12.26 0.15
C TYR A 7 -7.29 11.15 1.13
N LEU A 8 -5.99 11.06 1.40
CA LEU A 8 -5.45 10.16 2.42
C LEU A 8 -5.38 10.86 3.78
N LYS A 9 -5.37 10.05 4.85
CA LYS A 9 -5.05 10.52 6.19
C LYS A 9 -3.53 10.65 6.33
N GLY A 10 -2.99 11.80 5.94
CA GLY A 10 -1.55 12.10 5.95
C GLY A 10 -1.02 12.41 4.55
N ASN A 11 0.26 12.77 4.45
CA ASN A 11 0.88 13.07 3.17
C ASN A 11 1.25 11.77 2.45
N ALA A 12 0.79 11.60 1.21
CA ALA A 12 1.26 10.50 0.35
C ALA A 12 2.76 10.63 0.10
N ASP A 13 3.49 9.52 0.21
CA ASP A 13 4.95 9.49 0.05
C ASP A 13 5.38 8.60 -1.11
N ALA A 14 4.94 7.34 -1.13
CA ALA A 14 5.21 6.40 -2.22
C ALA A 14 3.93 5.69 -2.69
N VAL A 15 3.92 5.33 -3.98
CA VAL A 15 2.84 4.54 -4.60
C VAL A 15 3.45 3.50 -5.53
N GLU A 16 2.94 2.28 -5.53
CA GLU A 16 3.31 1.25 -6.50
C GLU A 16 2.13 0.35 -6.87
N PHE A 17 1.92 0.12 -8.16
CA PHE A 17 1.03 -0.92 -8.66
C PHE A 17 1.66 -2.31 -8.51
N CYS A 18 0.84 -3.29 -8.15
CA CYS A 18 1.30 -4.67 -8.06
C CYS A 18 1.61 -5.22 -9.46
N PRO A 19 2.80 -5.80 -9.69
CA PRO A 19 3.22 -6.25 -11.02
C PRO A 19 2.64 -7.63 -11.41
N TYR A 20 1.80 -8.25 -10.56
CA TYR A 20 1.24 -9.57 -10.81
C TYR A 20 -0.04 -9.47 -11.65
N ASP A 21 -0.17 -10.30 -12.69
CA ASP A 21 -1.28 -10.25 -13.65
C ASP A 21 -2.67 -10.28 -13.00
N PHE A 22 -2.87 -11.07 -11.94
CA PHE A 22 -4.16 -11.17 -11.23
C PHE A 22 -4.43 -10.02 -10.25
N TYR A 23 -3.44 -9.17 -10.00
CA TYR A 23 -3.50 -8.07 -9.03
C TYR A 23 -3.06 -6.73 -9.65
N HIS A 24 -3.02 -6.60 -10.97
CA HIS A 24 -2.56 -5.40 -11.66
C HIS A 24 -3.38 -4.14 -11.31
N ASN A 25 -4.63 -4.33 -10.90
CA ASN A 25 -5.55 -3.31 -10.41
C ASN A 25 -5.26 -2.87 -8.97
N VAL A 26 -4.38 -3.56 -8.25
CA VAL A 26 -4.04 -3.26 -6.86
C VAL A 26 -2.93 -2.22 -6.82
N LEU A 27 -3.24 -1.08 -6.21
CA LEU A 27 -2.32 0.01 -5.95
C LEU A 27 -2.00 0.07 -4.45
N ALA A 28 -0.72 -0.09 -4.09
CA ALA A 28 -0.27 0.23 -2.75
C ALA A 28 0.10 1.71 -2.66
N VAL A 29 -0.28 2.33 -1.55
CA VAL A 29 0.07 3.70 -1.22
C VAL A 29 0.56 3.77 0.21
N SER A 30 1.68 4.46 0.42
CA SER A 30 2.20 4.74 1.74
C SER A 30 2.11 6.24 2.07
N THR A 31 2.04 6.53 3.37
CA THR A 31 2.08 7.91 3.87
C THR A 31 3.24 8.12 4.84
N TYR A 32 3.70 9.38 4.87
CA TYR A 32 4.69 9.85 5.82
C TYR A 32 4.28 11.23 6.34
N THR A 33 4.16 11.36 7.66
CA THR A 33 3.92 12.65 8.31
C THR A 33 4.86 12.82 9.50
N LEU A 34 5.63 13.91 9.48
CA LEU A 34 6.45 14.32 10.61
C LEU A 34 5.65 15.30 11.48
N GLN A 35 5.38 14.91 12.72
CA GLN A 35 4.93 15.81 13.76
C GLN A 35 6.15 16.42 14.45
N GLU A 36 6.36 17.72 14.25
CA GLU A 36 7.43 18.48 14.91
C GLU A 36 7.11 18.78 16.38
N GLY A 37 8.14 18.97 17.19
CA GLY A 37 8.02 19.30 18.61
C GLY A 37 9.23 18.88 19.42
N CYS A 38 9.15 19.01 20.76
CA CYS A 38 10.22 18.57 21.67
C CYS A 38 10.48 17.06 21.59
N GLN A 39 9.45 16.29 21.21
CA GLN A 39 9.52 14.85 20.93
C GLN A 39 8.95 14.63 19.52
N PRO A 40 9.79 14.68 18.46
CA PRO A 40 9.33 14.49 17.10
C PRO A 40 8.79 13.06 16.91
N ASN A 41 7.70 12.93 16.15
CA ASN A 41 7.07 11.65 15.85
C ASN A 41 6.84 11.53 14.34
N ARG A 42 7.22 10.39 13.76
CA ARG A 42 7.00 10.07 12.35
C ARG A 42 5.96 8.96 12.25
N HIS A 43 4.78 9.32 11.80
CA HIS A 43 3.68 8.38 11.63
C HIS A 43 3.26 8.31 10.16
N GLY A 44 2.62 7.22 9.80
CA GLY A 44 2.17 6.95 8.46
C GLY A 44 1.13 5.86 8.43
N SER A 45 0.84 5.41 7.23
CA SER A 45 -0.08 4.32 6.95
C SER A 45 0.34 3.65 5.66
N ILE A 46 -0.04 2.38 5.53
CA ILE A 46 -0.02 1.67 4.26
C ILE A 46 -1.46 1.31 3.91
N SER A 47 -1.86 1.60 2.68
CA SER A 47 -3.21 1.35 2.19
C SER A 47 -3.15 0.65 0.85
N LEU A 48 -4.10 -0.25 0.60
CA LEU A 48 -4.30 -0.84 -0.72
C LEU A 48 -5.58 -0.30 -1.32
N PHE A 49 -5.50 0.00 -2.61
CA PHE A 49 -6.60 0.44 -3.41
C PHE A 49 -6.85 -0.55 -4.54
N ASN A 50 -8.13 -0.76 -4.83
CA ASN A 50 -8.59 -1.32 -6.08
C ASN A 50 -8.84 -0.20 -7.08
N VAL A 51 -8.15 -0.25 -8.22
CA VAL A 51 -8.28 0.72 -9.30
C VAL A 51 -9.10 0.10 -10.43
N ASP A 52 -10.22 0.74 -10.77
CA ASP A 52 -10.99 0.43 -11.99
C ASP A 52 -10.79 1.59 -12.97
N GLU A 53 -9.86 1.42 -13.91
CA GLU A 53 -9.50 2.44 -14.90
C GLU A 53 -10.67 2.79 -15.83
N ASP A 54 -11.52 1.81 -16.16
CA ASP A 54 -12.65 1.98 -17.07
C ASP A 54 -13.78 2.79 -16.42
N LYS A 55 -14.00 2.61 -15.11
CA LYS A 55 -15.00 3.36 -14.33
C LYS A 55 -14.45 4.61 -13.67
N GLY A 56 -13.12 4.80 -13.66
CA GLY A 56 -12.46 5.88 -12.93
C GLY A 56 -12.67 5.78 -11.42
N HIS A 57 -12.72 4.55 -10.88
CA HIS A 57 -12.90 4.32 -9.45
C HIS A 57 -11.56 4.01 -8.77
N LEU A 58 -11.41 4.50 -7.54
CA LEU A 58 -10.26 4.31 -6.67
C LEU A 58 -10.78 3.94 -5.28
N ASP A 59 -10.99 2.66 -5.05
CA ASP A 59 -11.63 2.14 -3.84
C ASP A 59 -10.56 1.65 -2.84
N MET A 60 -10.49 2.26 -1.66
CA MET A 60 -9.60 1.78 -0.59
C MET A 60 -10.16 0.48 -0.02
N VAL A 61 -9.43 -0.62 -0.18
CA VAL A 61 -9.85 -1.96 0.29
C VAL A 61 -9.15 -2.39 1.58
N PHE A 62 -7.99 -1.81 1.87
CA PHE A 62 -7.21 -2.08 3.07
C PHE A 62 -6.50 -0.82 3.55
N SER A 63 -6.34 -0.67 4.86
CA SER A 63 -5.45 0.34 5.44
C SER A 63 -5.00 -0.04 6.84
N GLU A 64 -3.73 0.25 7.14
CA GLU A 64 -3.10 0.01 8.43
C GLU A 64 -2.24 1.21 8.83
N GLU A 65 -2.40 1.70 10.05
CA GLU A 65 -1.55 2.74 10.62
C GLU A 65 -0.20 2.16 11.07
N THR A 66 0.88 2.87 10.82
CA THR A 66 2.24 2.42 11.13
C THR A 66 3.19 3.62 11.31
N ALA A 67 4.49 3.38 11.47
CA ALA A 67 5.49 4.44 11.42
C ALA A 67 5.50 5.09 10.03
N GLY A 68 5.99 6.33 9.92
CA GLY A 68 6.13 6.97 8.61
C GLY A 68 6.92 6.08 7.64
N ILE A 69 6.44 5.91 6.42
CA ILE A 69 7.08 5.01 5.43
C ILE A 69 7.85 5.84 4.43
N PHE A 70 9.09 5.44 4.12
CA PHE A 70 9.95 6.14 3.14
C PHE A 70 9.93 5.51 1.76
N ASP A 71 9.70 4.20 1.67
CA ASP A 71 9.66 3.49 0.40
C ASP A 71 8.85 2.20 0.54
N ILE A 72 8.23 1.80 -0.57
CA ILE A 72 7.53 0.53 -0.72
C ILE A 72 7.93 -0.12 -2.03
N LYS A 73 7.98 -1.45 -2.06
CA LYS A 73 8.30 -2.17 -3.29
C LYS A 73 7.61 -3.52 -3.40
N TRP A 74 6.93 -3.77 -4.51
CA TRP A 74 6.41 -5.10 -4.78
C TRP A 74 7.53 -6.09 -5.17
N SER A 75 7.37 -7.35 -4.77
CA SER A 75 8.23 -8.44 -5.25
C SER A 75 8.06 -8.63 -6.77
N PRO A 76 9.14 -8.96 -7.51
CA PRO A 76 9.05 -9.24 -8.93
C PRO A 76 8.24 -10.50 -9.22
N THR A 77 7.63 -10.55 -10.40
CA THR A 77 6.98 -11.77 -10.93
C THR A 77 8.05 -12.85 -11.17
N GLY A 78 7.91 -14.02 -10.55
CA GLY A 78 8.98 -15.04 -10.57
C GLY A 78 8.60 -16.43 -10.08
N GLY A 79 7.35 -16.85 -10.29
CA GLY A 79 6.88 -18.21 -9.96
C GLY A 79 6.28 -18.38 -8.56
N ARG A 80 6.10 -17.30 -7.80
CA ARG A 80 5.32 -17.31 -6.55
C ARG A 80 3.84 -17.07 -6.86
N LEU A 81 2.95 -17.66 -6.07
CA LEU A 81 1.50 -17.48 -6.22
C LEU A 81 1.03 -16.14 -5.65
N ASN A 82 1.55 -15.76 -4.48
CA ASN A 82 1.11 -14.55 -3.78
C ASN A 82 2.14 -13.41 -3.90
N PRO A 83 1.73 -12.17 -4.19
CA PRO A 83 2.62 -11.01 -4.16
C PRO A 83 3.11 -10.71 -2.74
N PHE A 84 4.33 -10.16 -2.63
CA PHE A 84 4.84 -9.55 -1.41
C PHE A 84 5.05 -8.05 -1.61
N LEU A 85 4.80 -7.28 -0.55
CA LEU A 85 5.09 -5.86 -0.47
C LEU A 85 6.15 -5.60 0.60
N ALA A 86 7.30 -5.08 0.17
CA ALA A 86 8.34 -4.59 1.06
C ALA A 86 8.04 -3.15 1.49
N GLN A 87 8.35 -2.81 2.74
CA GLN A 87 8.17 -1.50 3.34
C GLN A 87 9.41 -1.13 4.15
N ALA A 88 10.00 0.04 3.90
CA ALA A 88 11.04 0.64 4.72
C ALA A 88 10.45 1.79 5.56
N ASP A 89 10.51 1.68 6.90
CA ASP A 89 9.85 2.63 7.80
C ASP A 89 10.81 3.58 8.56
N ALA A 90 10.20 4.55 9.24
CA ALA A 90 10.86 5.57 10.03
C ALA A 90 11.42 5.09 11.38
N ASP A 91 11.00 3.91 11.85
CA ASP A 91 11.49 3.29 13.09
C ASP A 91 12.75 2.43 12.83
N GLY A 92 13.16 2.29 11.57
CA GLY A 92 14.35 1.53 11.17
C GLY A 92 14.07 0.06 10.84
N TYR A 93 12.81 -0.31 10.64
CA TYR A 93 12.40 -1.66 10.24
C TYR A 93 12.20 -1.76 8.73
N LEU A 94 12.71 -2.86 8.18
CA LEU A 94 12.28 -3.41 6.90
C LEU A 94 11.24 -4.49 7.17
N ARG A 95 10.05 -4.35 6.57
CA ARG A 95 8.98 -5.35 6.68
C ARG A 95 8.62 -5.90 5.30
N ILE A 96 8.29 -7.18 5.26
CA ILE A 96 7.69 -7.84 4.09
C ILE A 96 6.29 -8.27 4.50
N LYS A 97 5.28 -7.86 3.73
CA LYS A 97 3.88 -8.24 3.93
C LYS A 97 3.40 -9.07 2.74
N MET A 98 2.61 -10.11 2.98
CA MET A 98 1.95 -10.90 1.94
C MET A 98 0.60 -10.29 1.60
N LEU A 99 0.34 -10.15 0.31
CA LEU A 99 -1.02 -9.88 -0.15
C LEU A 99 -1.81 -11.19 -0.13
N GLU A 100 -2.76 -11.30 0.79
CA GLU A 100 -3.72 -12.39 0.82
C GLU A 100 -5.06 -11.91 0.23
N GLY A 101 -5.63 -12.68 -0.69
CA GLY A 101 -6.92 -12.35 -1.30
C GLY A 101 -7.52 -13.54 -2.04
N CYS A 102 -8.83 -13.75 -1.86
CA CYS A 102 -9.57 -14.85 -2.47
C CYS A 102 -9.67 -14.66 -3.99
N SER A 103 -9.46 -15.73 -4.74
CA SER A 103 -9.46 -15.78 -6.21
C SER A 103 -10.80 -15.42 -6.91
N ASN A 104 -11.79 -14.85 -6.21
CA ASN A 104 -13.15 -14.63 -6.71
C ASN A 104 -13.74 -13.23 -6.46
N GLY A 105 -12.93 -12.21 -6.17
CA GLY A 105 -13.43 -10.84 -6.04
C GLY A 105 -12.68 -10.05 -4.99
N VAL A 106 -12.71 -8.73 -5.15
CA VAL A 106 -11.85 -7.74 -4.48
C VAL A 106 -12.25 -7.49 -3.01
N GLU A 107 -13.20 -8.25 -2.47
CA GLU A 107 -13.59 -8.19 -1.07
C GLU A 107 -12.62 -9.05 -0.22
N GLY A 108 -11.91 -8.41 0.72
CA GLY A 108 -11.04 -9.08 1.68
C GLY A 108 -9.59 -9.24 1.23
N MET A 109 -8.98 -8.15 0.74
CA MET A 109 -7.52 -8.08 0.58
C MET A 109 -6.89 -7.61 1.89
N ASP A 110 -5.97 -8.40 2.44
CA ASP A 110 -5.23 -8.06 3.64
C ASP A 110 -3.72 -8.17 3.40
N LEU A 111 -2.95 -7.34 4.12
CA LEU A 111 -1.51 -7.47 4.21
C LEU A 111 -1.13 -8.20 5.50
N VAL A 112 -0.72 -9.46 5.38
CA VAL A 112 -0.38 -10.31 6.53
C VAL A 112 1.13 -10.41 6.72
N LEU A 113 1.58 -10.47 7.98
CA LEU A 113 2.97 -10.76 8.34
C LEU A 113 3.14 -12.29 8.40
N ASP A 114 4.20 -12.82 7.76
CA ASP A 114 4.63 -14.23 7.93
C ASP A 114 5.06 -14.51 9.39
#